data_AF-A0A9E3FK65-F1
#
_entry.id   AF-A0A9E3FK65-F1
#
_cell.length_a   1.000
_cell.length_b   1.000
_cell.length_c   1.000
_cell.angle_alpha   90.00
_cell.angle_beta   90.00
_cell.angle_gamma   90.00
#
_symmetry.space_group_name_H-M   'P 1'
#
loop_
_entity.id
_entity.type
_entity.pdbx_description
1 polymer ?
#
loop_
_entity_poly.entity_id
_entity_poly.type
_entity_poly.pdbx_seq_one_letter_code
_entity_poly.pdbx_strand_id
1 'polypeptide(L)'
;MNFSGWEILVVLFVVLLLFGSSRLPQLARGMGKSISEFKKGVSEGGKEADERELAEKRREQLRDGERARDEELASADRYTKSS
;
A
#
# COMPACT_ATOMS: atom_id res chain seq x y z
N MET A 1 31.43 -32.70 5.25
CA MET A 1 30.81 -32.70 6.58
C MET A 1 29.64 -31.73 6.53
N ASN A 2 28.42 -32.24 6.67
CA ASN A 2 27.19 -31.48 6.40
C ASN A 2 26.84 -30.59 7.60
N PHE A 3 27.39 -29.38 7.64
CA PHE A 3 27.09 -28.29 8.60
C PHE A 3 25.75 -27.60 8.30
N SER A 4 24.71 -28.38 7.98
CA SER A 4 23.51 -27.82 7.32
C SER A 4 22.36 -27.48 8.27
N GLY A 5 22.51 -27.61 9.60
CA GLY A 5 21.42 -27.23 10.51
C GLY A 5 21.53 -27.70 11.96
N TRP A 6 22.47 -28.60 12.28
CA TRP A 6 22.67 -29.02 13.67
C TRP A 6 23.17 -27.87 14.54
N GLU A 7 24.01 -27.00 14.00
CA GLU A 7 24.55 -25.83 14.69
C GLU A 7 23.42 -24.87 15.10
N ILE A 8 22.45 -24.65 14.20
CA ILE A 8 21.28 -23.80 14.47
C ILE A 8 20.43 -24.43 15.59
N LEU A 9 20.25 -25.75 15.60
CA LEU A 9 19.54 -26.46 16.67
C LEU A 9 20.26 -26.34 18.01
N VAL A 10 21.59 -26.45 18.04
CA VAL A 10 22.39 -26.30 19.28
C VAL A 10 22.30 -24.87 19.82
N VAL A 11 22.43 -23.86 18.95
CA VAL A 11 22.28 -22.45 19.35
C VAL A 11 20.87 -22.19 19.88
N LEU A 12 19.84 -22.69 19.18
CA LEU A 12 18.45 -22.58 19.62
C LEU A 12 18.25 -23.24 20.98
N PHE A 13 18.87 -24.40 21.22
CA PHE A 13 18.81 -25.10 22.49
C PHE A 13 19.44 -24.29 23.63
N VAL A 14 20.62 -23.70 23.42
CA VAL A 14 21.27 -22.81 24.40
C VAL A 14 20.39 -21.60 24.70
N VAL A 15 19.83 -20.95 23.68
CA VAL A 15 18.90 -19.82 23.86
C VAL A 15 17.64 -20.28 24.63
N LEU A 16 17.11 -21.47 24.36
CA LEU A 16 15.98 -22.05 25.09
C LEU A 16 16.32 -22.31 26.56
N LEU A 17 17.55 -22.70 26.88
CA LEU A 17 17.99 -22.89 28.27
C LEU A 17 18.13 -21.56 29.01
N LEU A 18 18.65 -20.52 28.34
CA LEU A 18 18.83 -19.19 28.94
C LEU A 18 17.51 -18.44 29.13
N PHE A 19 16.65 -18.44 28.11
CA PHE A 19 15.41 -17.68 28.10
C PHE A 19 14.19 -18.52 28.50
N GLY A 20 14.28 -19.85 28.43
CA GLY A 20 13.16 -20.77 28.65
C GLY A 20 12.26 -20.92 27.42
N SER A 21 11.59 -22.07 27.31
CA SER A 21 10.64 -22.39 26.21
C SER A 21 9.43 -21.47 26.13
N SER A 22 9.15 -20.70 27.19
CA SER A 22 7.96 -19.84 27.28
C SER A 22 8.21 -18.38 26.87
N ARG A 23 9.44 -17.86 27.00
CA ARG A 23 9.75 -16.44 26.75
C ARG A 23 9.90 -16.14 25.26
N LEU A 24 10.61 -16.98 24.52
CA LEU A 24 10.77 -16.87 23.07
C LEU A 24 9.43 -16.77 22.32
N PRO A 25 8.47 -17.68 22.51
CA PRO A 25 7.17 -17.59 21.82
C PRO A 25 6.28 -16.48 22.36
N GLN A 26 6.46 -15.99 23.60
CA GLN A 26 5.76 -14.80 24.08
C GLN A 26 6.26 -13.54 23.37
N LEU A 27 7.58 -13.37 23.28
CA LEU A 27 8.21 -12.24 22.58
C LEU A 27 7.87 -12.26 21.09
N ALA A 28 7.96 -13.42 20.44
CA ALA A 28 7.60 -13.58 19.03
C ALA A 28 6.13 -13.24 18.76
N ARG A 29 5.22 -13.63 19.66
CA ARG A 29 3.79 -13.28 19.55
C ARG A 29 3.55 -11.77 19.69
N GLY A 30 4.23 -11.10 20.63
CA GLY A 30 4.15 -9.65 20.79
C GLY A 30 4.69 -8.90 19.57
N MET A 31 5.92 -9.23 19.16
CA MET A 31 6.59 -8.60 18.02
C MET A 31 5.86 -8.87 16.70
N GLY A 32 5.35 -10.10 16.50
CA GLY A 32 4.60 -10.49 15.32
C GLY A 32 3.29 -9.71 15.17
N LYS A 33 2.59 -9.44 16.28
CA LYS A 33 1.40 -8.57 16.26
C LYS A 33 1.76 -7.13 15.85
N SER A 34 2.81 -6.54 16.42
CA SER A 34 3.25 -5.19 16.06
C SER A 34 3.63 -5.07 14.58
N ILE A 35 4.39 -6.04 14.04
CA ILE A 35 4.76 -6.07 12.62
C ILE A 35 3.53 -6.25 11.73
N SER A 36 2.58 -7.12 12.13
CA SER A 36 1.33 -7.34 11.41
C SER A 36 0.50 -6.06 11.29
N GLU A 37 0.27 -5.38 12.41
CA GLU A 37 -0.50 -4.12 12.42
C GLU A 37 0.23 -3.01 11.67
N PHE A 38 1.56 -2.92 11.80
CA PHE A 38 2.36 -1.97 11.01
C PHE A 38 2.21 -2.21 9.50
N LYS A 39 2.32 -3.47 9.05
CA LYS A 39 2.16 -3.83 7.64
C LYS A 39 0.75 -3.51 7.12
N LYS A 40 -0.29 -3.73 7.93
CA LYS A 40 -1.67 -3.36 7.57
C LYS A 40 -1.81 -1.86 7.40
N GLY A 41 -1.36 -1.07 8.37
CA GLY A 41 -1.43 0.40 8.30
C GLY A 41 -0.71 0.98 7.08
N VAL A 42 0.47 0.46 6.75
CA VAL A 42 1.20 0.87 5.53
C VAL A 42 0.45 0.50 4.25
N SER A 43 -0.14 -0.70 4.20
CA SER A 43 -0.92 -1.17 3.04
C SER A 43 -2.21 -0.37 2.84
N GLU A 44 -2.93 -0.08 3.93
CA GLU A 44 -4.14 0.74 3.90
C GLU A 44 -3.84 2.18 3.48
N GLY A 45 -2.82 2.82 4.08
CA GLY A 45 -2.40 4.16 3.68
C GLY A 45 -1.96 4.25 2.22
N GLY A 46 -1.30 3.21 1.70
CA GLY A 46 -0.94 3.12 0.28
C GLY A 46 -2.17 3.03 -0.65
N LYS A 47 -3.20 2.28 -0.26
CA LYS A 47 -4.45 2.19 -1.02
C LYS A 47 -5.23 3.49 -1.03
N GLU A 48 -5.32 4.17 0.12
CA GLU A 48 -5.99 5.47 0.20
C GLU A 48 -5.31 6.53 -0.66
N ALA A 49 -3.97 6.50 -0.75
CA ALA A 49 -3.22 7.39 -1.62
C ALA A 49 -3.51 7.13 -3.11
N ASP A 50 -3.52 5.86 -3.52
CA ASP A 50 -3.83 5.44 -4.90
C ASP A 50 -5.28 5.79 -5.30
N GLU A 51 -6.25 5.56 -4.41
CA GLU A 51 -7.65 5.92 -4.64
C GLU A 51 -7.85 7.43 -4.79
N ARG A 52 -7.14 8.24 -3.98
CA ARG A 52 -7.17 9.69 -4.10
C ARG A 52 -6.57 10.17 -5.42
N GLU A 53 -5.42 9.62 -5.81
CA GLU A 53 -4.78 9.95 -7.10
C GLU A 53 -5.71 9.61 -8.28
N LEU A 54 -6.35 8.44 -8.24
CA LEU A 54 -7.28 8.00 -9.27
C LEU A 54 -8.53 8.90 -9.34
N ALA A 55 -9.05 9.33 -8.19
CA ALA A 55 -10.18 10.25 -8.11
C ALA A 55 -9.84 11.64 -8.65
N GLU A 56 -8.64 12.16 -8.36
CA GLU A 56 -8.16 13.43 -8.92
C GLU A 56 -7.99 13.35 -10.44
N LYS A 57 -7.31 12.32 -10.94
CA LYS A 57 -7.16 12.09 -12.39
C LYS A 57 -8.50 12.00 -13.11
N ARG A 58 -9.49 11.31 -12.53
CA ARG A 58 -10.83 11.21 -13.11
C ARG A 58 -11.55 12.57 -13.15
N ARG A 59 -11.39 13.39 -12.11
CA ARG A 59 -11.99 14.75 -12.07
C ARG A 59 -11.36 15.67 -13.10
N GLU A 60 -10.05 15.60 -13.28
CA GLU A 60 -9.33 16.39 -14.29
C GLU A 60 -9.79 16.02 -15.70
N GLN A 61 -9.89 14.72 -16.01
CA GLN A 61 -10.38 14.23 -17.31
C GLN A 61 -11.82 14.69 -17.64
N LEU A 62 -12.72 14.68 -16.65
CA LEU A 62 -14.09 15.15 -16.84
C LEU A 62 -14.13 16.65 -17.16
N ARG A 63 -13.30 17.43 -16.46
CA ARG A 63 -13.24 18.88 -16.59
C ARG A 63 -12.62 19.32 -17.92
N ASP A 64 -11.63 18.57 -18.41
CA ASP A 64 -11.07 18.78 -19.74
C ASP A 64 -12.06 18.37 -20.85
N GLY A 65 -12.84 17.31 -20.62
CA GLY A 65 -13.91 16.89 -21.53
C GLY A 65 -15.05 17.92 -21.65
N GLU A 66 -15.47 18.52 -20.54
CA GLU A 66 -16.46 19.62 -20.55
C GLU A 66 -15.93 20.85 -21.29
N ARG A 67 -14.68 21.25 -21.05
CA ARG A 67 -14.04 22.37 -21.75
C ARG A 67 -13.99 22.17 -23.27
N ALA A 68 -13.60 20.98 -23.72
CA ALA A 68 -13.57 20.66 -25.15
C ALA A 68 -14.97 20.75 -25.78
N ARG A 69 -16.01 20.33 -25.04
CA ARG A 69 -17.40 20.41 -25.49
C ARG A 69 -17.91 21.85 -25.56
N ASP A 70 -17.61 22.65 -24.55
CA ASP A 70 -18.00 24.06 -24.49
C ASP A 70 -17.30 24.88 -25.59
N GLU A 71 -16.03 24.57 -25.89
CA GLU A 71 -15.31 25.16 -27.02
C GLU A 71 -15.93 24.77 -28.36
N GLU A 72 -16.35 23.51 -28.53
CA GLU A 72 -17.02 23.03 -29.74
C GLU A 72 -18.38 23.72 -29.94
N LEU A 73 -19.20 23.81 -28.89
CA LEU A 73 -20.49 24.53 -28.90
C LEU A 73 -20.31 26.02 -29.21
N ALA A 74 -19.32 26.68 -28.61
CA ALA A 74 -19.00 28.08 -28.90
C ALA A 74 -18.49 28.29 -30.33
N SER A 75 -17.80 27.30 -30.91
CA SER A 75 -17.36 27.34 -32.30
C SER A 75 -18.52 27.18 -33.29
N ALA A 76 -19.49 26.32 -32.96
CA ALA A 76 -20.70 26.11 -33.75
C ALA A 76 -21.62 27.34 -33.73
N ASP A 77 -21.81 27.96 -32.57
CA ASP A 77 -22.68 29.14 -32.44
C ASP A 77 -22.09 30.38 -33.16
N ARG A 78 -20.76 30.51 -33.21
CA ARG A 78 -20.09 31.56 -33.99
C ARG A 78 -20.23 31.38 -35.51
N TYR A 79 -20.45 30.16 -35.99
CA TYR A 79 -20.61 29.89 -37.42
C TYR A 79 -22.00 30.32 -37.93
N THR A 80 -23.04 30.18 -37.12
CA THR A 80 -24.43 30.47 -37.52
C THR A 80 -24.76 31.97 -37.54
N LYS A 81 -24.09 32.78 -36.70
CA LYS A 81 -24.36 34.22 -36.56
C LYS A 81 -23.68 35.10 -37.61
N SER A 82 -22.84 34.53 -38.48
CA SER A 82 -22.09 35.23 -39.53
C SER A 82 -22.73 35.14 -40.94
N SER A 83 -23.88 34.45 -41.08
CA SER A 83 -24.70 34.42 -42.30
C SER A 83 -25.95 35.29 -42.15
#